data_AF-A0A2P2P658-F1
#
_entry.id   AF-A0A2P2P658-F1
#
_cell.length_a   1.000
_cell.length_b   1.000
_cell.length_c   1.000
_cell.angle_alpha   90.00
_cell.angle_beta   90.00
_cell.angle_gamma   90.00
#
_symmetry.space_group_name_H-M   'P 1'
#
loop_
_entity.id
_entity.type
_entity.pdbx_description
1 polymer ?
#
loop_
_entity_poly.entity_id
_entity_poly.type
_entity_poly.pdbx_seq_one_letter_code
_entity_poly.pdbx_strand_id
1 'polypeptide(L)'
;MRIILLSDDCLIHLLPRTHRHEIYIQSSIEGPHCGLIPMGTPSQATTTTGLQWDLSDMEMSFGGLVSTSNIVKADKVTVQSSSDLLWTISIRKF
;
A
#
# COMPACT_ATOMS: atom_id res chain seq x y z
N MET A 1 -10.16 10.14 10.75
CA MET A 1 -10.92 10.39 9.50
C MET A 1 -10.39 9.43 8.44
N ARG A 2 -11.27 8.76 7.70
CA ARG A 2 -10.90 7.80 6.64
C ARG A 2 -11.19 8.44 5.29
N ILE A 3 -10.18 8.65 4.47
CA ILE A 3 -10.32 9.21 3.12
C ILE A 3 -9.92 8.14 2.13
N ILE A 4 -10.81 7.86 1.17
CA ILE A 4 -10.58 6.94 0.06
C ILE A 4 -10.87 7.73 -1.21
N LEU A 5 -9.92 7.70 -2.14
CA LEU A 5 -10.09 8.22 -3.49
C LEU A 5 -10.34 7.03 -4.41
N LEU A 6 -11.38 7.13 -5.22
CA LEU A 6 -11.78 6.08 -6.14
C LEU A 6 -11.77 6.65 -7.56
N SER A 7 -11.21 5.90 -8.48
CA SER A 7 -11.24 6.16 -9.92
C SER A 7 -11.65 4.91 -10.66
N ASP A 8 -11.77 5.00 -11.99
CA ASP A 8 -12.11 3.86 -12.85
C ASP A 8 -11.00 2.78 -12.87
N ASP A 9 -9.78 3.13 -12.50
CA ASP A 9 -8.60 2.26 -12.60
C ASP A 9 -8.02 1.84 -11.24
N CYS A 10 -8.26 2.61 -10.18
CA CYS A 10 -7.67 2.34 -8.87
C CYS A 10 -8.44 2.92 -7.68
N LEU A 11 -8.18 2.31 -6.52
CA LEU A 11 -8.54 2.80 -5.19
C LEU A 11 -7.26 3.27 -4.49
N ILE A 12 -7.31 4.45 -3.87
CA ILE A 12 -6.22 5.02 -3.08
C ILE A 12 -6.72 5.32 -1.65
N HIS A 13 -5.93 4.96 -0.65
CA HIS A 13 -6.23 5.16 0.76
C HIS A 13 -4.99 5.66 1.50
N LEU A 14 -5.13 6.72 2.30
CA LEU A 14 -4.12 7.14 3.27
C LEU A 14 -4.05 6.16 4.45
N LEU A 15 -2.87 5.64 4.74
CA LEU A 15 -2.54 4.79 5.88
C LEU A 15 -1.73 5.59 6.92
N PRO A 16 -2.36 6.07 8.01
CA PRO A 16 -1.64 6.81 9.06
C PRO A 16 -0.61 5.95 9.78
N ARG A 17 0.59 6.48 10.03
CA ARG A 17 1.71 5.79 10.69
C ARG A 17 1.41 5.29 12.11
N THR A 18 0.38 5.86 12.75
CA THR A 18 0.05 5.58 14.15
C THR A 18 -0.59 4.20 14.35
N HIS A 19 -0.81 3.42 13.29
CA HIS A 19 -1.46 2.11 13.34
C HIS A 19 -0.71 1.09 12.49
N ARG A 20 -0.90 -0.18 12.87
CA ARG A 20 -0.67 -1.33 11.99
C ARG A 20 -1.93 -1.56 11.17
N HIS A 21 -1.80 -1.55 9.85
CA HIS A 21 -2.93 -1.71 8.94
C HIS A 21 -3.08 -3.17 8.54
N GLU A 22 -4.31 -3.67 8.55
CA GLU A 22 -4.70 -4.93 7.92
C GLU A 22 -5.70 -4.61 6.80
N ILE A 23 -5.33 -4.92 5.57
CA ILE A 23 -6.08 -4.60 4.36
C ILE A 23 -6.57 -5.91 3.76
N TYR A 24 -7.88 -6.11 3.75
CA TYR A 24 -8.51 -7.28 3.17
C TYR A 24 -8.79 -7.00 1.70
N ILE A 25 -8.32 -7.88 0.83
CA ILE A 25 -8.35 -7.68 -0.62
C ILE A 25 -9.50 -8.47 -1.21
N GLN A 26 -10.41 -7.77 -1.90
CA GLN A 26 -11.48 -8.42 -2.64
C GLN A 26 -11.01 -8.73 -4.06
N SER A 27 -10.28 -9.84 -4.22
CA SER A 27 -9.60 -10.22 -5.48
C SER A 27 -10.51 -10.32 -6.72
N SER A 28 -11.84 -10.40 -6.56
CA SER A 28 -12.79 -10.35 -7.67
C SER A 28 -12.94 -8.96 -8.29
N ILE A 29 -12.58 -7.90 -7.56
CA ILE A 29 -12.73 -6.49 -7.96
C ILE A 29 -11.38 -5.76 -7.89
N GLU A 30 -10.51 -6.12 -6.95
CA GLU A 30 -9.25 -5.45 -6.67
C GLU A 30 -8.04 -6.24 -7.19
N GLY A 31 -6.95 -5.52 -7.44
CA GLY A 31 -5.64 -6.05 -7.77
C GLY A 31 -5.51 -6.56 -9.22
N PRO A 32 -4.42 -7.30 -9.51
CA PRO A 32 -3.37 -7.69 -8.55
C PRO A 32 -2.40 -6.55 -8.23
N HIS A 33 -2.33 -5.51 -9.06
CA HIS A 33 -1.31 -4.47 -8.93
C HIS A 33 -1.62 -3.53 -7.76
N CYS A 34 -0.59 -3.23 -6.97
CA CYS A 34 -0.70 -2.32 -5.84
C CYS A 34 0.59 -1.51 -5.65
N GLY A 35 0.56 -0.58 -4.71
CA GLY A 35 1.72 0.20 -4.33
C GLY A 35 1.58 0.89 -2.99
N LEU A 36 2.73 1.27 -2.44
CA LEU A 36 2.89 2.05 -1.22
C LEU A 36 3.79 3.26 -1.53
N ILE A 37 3.28 4.45 -1.26
CA ILE A 37 3.95 5.71 -1.58
C ILE A 37 4.11 6.53 -0.28
N PRO A 38 5.34 6.86 0.14
CA PRO A 38 5.56 7.66 1.35
C PRO A 38 5.12 9.10 1.12
N MET A 39 4.24 9.63 1.97
CA MET A 39 3.71 10.99 1.83
C MET A 39 4.27 11.94 2.89
N GLY A 40 4.64 13.14 2.45
CA GLY A 40 5.11 14.23 3.31
C GLY A 40 6.56 14.04 3.79
N THR A 41 6.89 12.87 4.33
CA THR A 41 8.24 12.54 4.82
C THR A 41 8.64 11.11 4.45
N PRO A 42 9.94 10.83 4.26
CA PRO A 42 10.45 9.47 4.18
C PRO A 42 9.95 8.58 5.32
N SER A 43 9.63 7.33 5.02
CA SER A 43 9.52 6.28 6.03
C SER A 43 10.92 5.74 6.30
N GLN A 44 11.36 5.75 7.54
CA GLN A 44 12.63 5.14 7.95
C GLN A 44 12.55 3.62 8.04
N ALA A 45 11.33 3.09 8.17
CA ALA A 45 11.05 1.70 8.48
C ALA A 45 9.63 1.37 8.00
N THR A 46 9.52 0.51 6.99
CA THR A 46 8.27 -0.06 6.50
C THR A 46 8.38 -1.58 6.43
N THR A 47 7.39 -2.26 6.98
CA THR A 47 7.26 -3.73 6.96
C THR A 47 5.90 -4.11 6.41
N THR A 48 5.86 -5.06 5.48
CA THR A 48 4.63 -5.56 4.89
C THR A 48 4.57 -7.09 4.91
N THR A 49 3.36 -7.62 4.78
CA THR A 49 3.14 -9.04 4.49
C THR A 49 2.04 -9.20 3.45
N GLY A 50 2.13 -10.24 2.62
CA GLY A 50 1.06 -10.60 1.67
C GLY A 50 1.23 -9.97 0.29
N LEU A 51 2.36 -9.30 0.06
CA LEU A 51 2.76 -8.76 -1.24
C LEU A 51 3.81 -9.67 -1.91
N GLN A 52 3.94 -9.58 -3.23
CA GLN A 52 4.98 -10.29 -3.98
C GLN A 52 6.38 -9.81 -3.58
N TRP A 53 6.51 -8.51 -3.32
CA TRP A 53 7.71 -7.91 -2.77
C TRP A 53 7.36 -7.31 -1.42
N ASP A 54 7.40 -8.17 -0.40
CA ASP A 54 7.23 -7.74 0.97
C ASP A 54 8.47 -6.95 1.46
N LEU A 55 8.22 -5.92 2.25
CA LEU A 55 9.24 -5.11 2.89
C LEU A 55 9.51 -5.61 4.30
N SER A 56 10.77 -5.58 4.73
CA SER A 56 11.18 -5.94 6.09
C SER A 56 12.08 -4.85 6.62
N ASP A 57 11.51 -3.93 7.40
CA ASP A 57 12.22 -2.80 8.01
C ASP A 57 12.99 -1.95 6.97
N MET A 58 12.37 -1.70 5.82
CA MET A 58 13.00 -0.94 4.73
C MET A 58 12.64 0.54 4.77
N GLU A 59 13.62 1.39 4.47
CA GLU A 59 13.40 2.81 4.20
C GLU A 59 12.65 3.02 2.88
N MET A 60 11.72 3.97 2.85
CA MET A 60 11.02 4.40 1.64
C MET A 60 11.01 5.92 1.52
N SER A 61 11.39 6.44 0.35
CA SER A 61 11.49 7.87 0.08
C SER A 61 11.40 8.17 -1.42
N PHE A 62 10.92 9.37 -1.77
CA PHE A 62 11.05 9.87 -3.13
C PHE A 62 12.53 10.09 -3.47
N GLY A 63 12.97 9.58 -4.64
CA GLY A 63 14.39 9.53 -5.02
C GLY A 63 15.12 8.27 -4.53
N GLY A 64 14.49 7.49 -3.65
CA GLY A 64 14.95 6.17 -3.21
C GLY A 64 13.92 5.09 -3.56
N LEU A 65 13.61 4.25 -2.58
CA LEU A 65 12.61 3.20 -2.74
C LEU A 65 11.19 3.78 -2.62
N VAL A 66 10.40 3.58 -3.67
CA VAL A 66 8.94 3.70 -3.65
C VAL A 66 8.38 2.38 -4.16
N SER A 67 7.45 1.77 -3.42
CA SER A 67 6.88 0.49 -3.82
C SER A 67 5.77 0.72 -4.85
N THR A 68 6.15 0.80 -6.12
CA THR A 68 5.21 0.88 -7.26
C THR A 68 5.22 -0.43 -8.04
N SER A 69 4.09 -0.77 -8.66
CA SER A 69 3.93 -2.01 -9.44
C SER A 69 4.15 -3.30 -8.62
N ASN A 70 3.86 -3.24 -7.32
CA ASN A 70 3.84 -4.42 -6.47
C ASN A 70 2.61 -5.28 -6.81
N ILE A 71 2.57 -6.51 -6.32
CA ILE A 71 1.49 -7.47 -6.60
C ILE A 71 0.97 -8.01 -5.27
N VAL A 72 -0.34 -7.97 -5.06
CA VAL A 72 -0.98 -8.68 -3.95
C VAL A 72 -0.91 -10.19 -4.18
N LYS A 73 -0.51 -10.95 -3.16
CA LYS A 73 -0.42 -12.42 -3.19
C LYS A 73 -1.31 -13.14 -2.18
N ALA A 74 -1.87 -12.41 -1.22
CA ALA A 74 -2.73 -12.95 -0.19
C ALA A 74 -4.04 -12.14 -0.10
N ASP A 75 -5.09 -12.76 0.43
CA ASP A 75 -6.37 -12.09 0.70
C ASP A 75 -6.26 -11.03 1.81
N LYS A 76 -5.16 -11.02 2.56
CA LYS A 76 -4.85 -10.04 3.58
C LYS A 76 -3.43 -9.52 3.41
N VAL A 77 -3.32 -8.20 3.30
CA VAL A 77 -2.05 -7.47 3.32
C VAL A 77 -1.91 -6.79 4.68
N THR A 78 -0.71 -6.84 5.28
CA THR A 78 -0.42 -6.01 6.46
C THR A 78 0.62 -4.96 6.12
N VAL A 79 0.48 -3.76 6.68
CA VAL A 79 1.40 -2.64 6.47
C VAL A 79 1.63 -1.94 7.81
N GLN A 80 2.90 -1.84 8.21
CA GLN A 80 3.35 -0.98 9.31
C GLN A 80 4.43 -0.06 8.76
N SER A 81 4.34 1.22 9.08
CA SER A 81 5.31 2.22 8.64
C SER A 81 5.56 3.27 9.71
N SER A 82 6.74 3.90 9.64
CA SER A 82 7.12 5.04 10.48
C SER A 82 6.68 6.39 9.90
N SER A 83 6.18 6.44 8.65
CA SER A 83 5.53 7.61 8.06
C SER A 83 4.16 7.26 7.48
N ASP A 84 3.36 8.29 7.18
CA ASP A 84 2.06 8.09 6.57
C ASP A 84 2.27 7.65 5.11
N LEU A 85 1.58 6.58 4.69
CA LEU A 85 1.72 6.02 3.35
C LEU A 85 0.41 6.15 2.57
N LEU A 86 0.48 6.38 1.26
CA LEU A 86 -0.64 6.08 0.37
C LEU A 86 -0.55 4.62 -0.05
N TRP A 87 -1.61 3.87 0.24
CA TRP A 87 -1.90 2.60 -0.40
C TRP A 87 -2.66 2.86 -1.69
N THR A 88 -2.23 2.22 -2.78
CA THR A 88 -2.98 2.19 -4.03
C THR A 88 -3.14 0.75 -4.50
N ILE A 89 -4.31 0.41 -5.03
CA ILE A 89 -4.58 -0.89 -5.64
C ILE A 89 -5.40 -0.71 -6.92
N SER A 90 -5.07 -1.47 -7.96
CA SER A 90 -5.81 -1.45 -9.21
C SER A 90 -7.22 -2.00 -9.02
N ILE A 91 -8.16 -1.50 -9.80
CA ILE A 91 -9.52 -2.03 -9.90
C ILE A 91 -9.63 -2.78 -11.23
N ARG A 92 -10.24 -3.95 -11.19
CA ARG A 92 -10.50 -4.77 -12.37
C ARG A 92 -11.65 -4.15 -13.15
N LYS A 93 -11.46 -4.03 -14.46
CA LYS A 93 -12.53 -3.66 -15.39
C LYS A 93 -13.36 -4.89 -15.71
N PHE A 94 -14.68 -4.72 -15.77
CA PHE A 94 -15.64 -5.73 -16.20
C PHE A 94 -15.70 -5.82 -17.71
#